data_AF-A0A5B8TLQ1-F1
#
_entry.id   AF-A0A5B8TLQ1-F1
#
_cell.length_a   1.000
_cell.length_b   1.000
_cell.length_c   1.000
_cell.angle_alpha   90.00
_cell.angle_beta   90.00
_cell.angle_gamma   90.00
#
_symmetry.space_group_name_H-M   'P 1'
#
loop_
_entity.id
_entity.type
_entity.pdbx_description
1 polymer ?
#
loop_
_entity_poly.entity_id
_entity_poly.type
_entity_poly.pdbx_seq_one_letter_code
_entity_poly.pdbx_strand_id
1 'polypeptide(L)'
;MQKLVKITTIFTLSVGLLGASAQPVAAAKAKTVKAQITLTVDHKKVSTKKVTTTSKQTLMKVMKQHYQIKEDNGMITAINGHKQNTKAQKYWLYKINGKDATKGAAATYLKNNDKVSFTLNASK
;
A
#
# COMPACT_ATOMS: atom_id res chain seq x y z
N MET A 1 9.98 -13.89 -34.11
CA MET A 1 9.62 -15.25 -33.64
C MET A 1 9.68 -15.28 -32.12
N GLN A 2 8.54 -15.34 -31.44
CA GLN A 2 8.36 -16.07 -30.19
C GLN A 2 6.86 -16.43 -30.11
N LYS A 3 6.61 -17.65 -29.66
CA LYS A 3 5.61 -18.54 -30.21
C LYS A 3 4.22 -18.31 -29.62
N LEU A 4 3.25 -18.41 -30.52
CA LEU A 4 1.83 -18.55 -30.28
C LEU A 4 1.58 -19.85 -29.50
N VAL A 5 0.90 -19.79 -28.36
CA VAL A 5 0.33 -20.99 -27.72
C VAL A 5 -1.19 -20.85 -27.77
N LYS A 6 -1.77 -21.48 -28.79
CA LYS A 6 -3.21 -21.78 -28.87
C LYS A 6 -3.45 -22.97 -27.93
N ILE A 7 -4.26 -22.81 -26.89
CA ILE A 7 -4.73 -23.94 -26.08
C ILE A 7 -6.17 -24.21 -26.49
N THR A 8 -6.31 -25.33 -27.18
CA THR A 8 -7.52 -25.91 -27.72
C THR A 8 -8.43 -26.43 -26.62
N THR A 9 -9.72 -26.21 -26.85
CA THR A 9 -10.93 -26.75 -26.21
C THR A 9 -10.86 -28.26 -25.88
N ILE A 10 -11.53 -28.66 -24.79
CA ILE A 10 -12.59 -29.71 -24.68
C ILE A 10 -12.51 -30.42 -23.31
N PHE A 11 -13.57 -30.28 -22.50
CA PHE A 11 -14.37 -31.42 -22.00
C PHE A 11 -15.64 -30.90 -21.30
N THR A 12 -16.77 -30.94 -22.02
CA THR A 12 -18.11 -30.84 -21.43
C THR A 12 -18.39 -32.11 -20.65
N LEU A 13 -18.53 -31.99 -19.33
CA LEU A 13 -19.15 -33.01 -18.48
C LEU A 13 -20.33 -32.38 -17.74
N SER A 14 -21.52 -32.57 -18.29
CA SER A 14 -22.79 -32.27 -17.65
C SER A 14 -23.08 -33.34 -16.58
N VAL A 15 -22.95 -32.97 -15.31
CA VAL A 15 -23.56 -33.72 -14.20
C VAL A 15 -24.44 -32.73 -13.45
N GLY A 16 -25.76 -32.93 -13.54
CA GLY A 16 -26.73 -32.20 -12.73
C GLY A 16 -26.77 -32.76 -11.31
N LEU A 17 -26.71 -31.88 -10.32
CA LEU A 17 -27.20 -32.14 -8.98
C LEU A 17 -27.57 -30.81 -8.30
N LEU A 18 -28.75 -30.77 -7.68
CA LEU A 18 -29.28 -29.65 -6.92
C LEU A 18 -28.31 -29.19 -5.82
N GLY A 19 -28.08 -27.88 -5.71
CA GLY A 19 -27.36 -27.29 -4.59
C GLY A 19 -27.06 -25.82 -4.82
N ALA A 20 -27.61 -24.97 -3.94
CA ALA A 20 -27.38 -23.54 -3.75
C ALA A 20 -26.57 -22.81 -4.85
N SER A 21 -27.23 -21.89 -5.55
CA SER A 21 -26.59 -20.92 -6.44
C SER A 21 -25.54 -20.09 -5.70
N ALA A 22 -24.32 -20.60 -5.58
CA ALA A 22 -23.14 -19.80 -5.31
C ALA A 22 -22.84 -19.03 -6.59
N GLN A 23 -23.52 -17.89 -6.77
CA GLN A 23 -23.11 -16.92 -7.77
C GLN A 23 -21.63 -16.63 -7.55
N PRO A 24 -20.78 -16.66 -8.59
CA PRO A 24 -19.41 -16.17 -8.46
C PRO A 24 -19.54 -14.68 -8.14
N VAL A 25 -19.30 -14.31 -6.88
CA VAL A 25 -19.26 -12.91 -6.46
C VAL A 25 -18.13 -12.30 -7.27
N ALA A 26 -18.47 -11.60 -8.35
CA ALA A 26 -17.50 -11.02 -9.26
C ALA A 26 -16.60 -10.10 -8.43
N ALA A 27 -15.38 -10.54 -8.14
CA ALA A 27 -14.44 -9.79 -7.32
C ALA A 27 -14.22 -8.44 -8.01
N ALA A 28 -14.71 -7.36 -7.39
CA ALA A 28 -14.62 -6.02 -7.96
C ALA A 28 -13.18 -5.74 -8.41
N LYS A 29 -12.99 -5.37 -9.68
CA LYS A 29 -11.65 -5.13 -10.24
C LYS A 29 -10.95 -4.02 -9.45
N ALA A 30 -9.69 -4.23 -9.09
CA ALA A 30 -8.90 -3.22 -8.39
C ALA A 30 -8.69 -2.00 -9.31
N LYS A 31 -8.96 -0.79 -8.80
CA LYS A 31 -8.78 0.45 -9.57
C LYS A 31 -7.34 0.92 -9.46
N THR A 32 -6.78 1.44 -10.55
CA THR A 32 -5.48 2.13 -10.53
C THR A 32 -5.59 3.41 -9.72
N VAL A 33 -4.61 3.66 -8.86
CA VAL A 33 -4.52 4.81 -7.97
C VAL A 33 -3.14 5.45 -8.13
N LYS A 34 -3.11 6.76 -8.39
CA LYS A 34 -1.88 7.56 -8.37
C LYS A 34 -1.85 8.37 -7.08
N ALA A 35 -0.72 8.42 -6.40
CA ALA A 35 -0.55 9.19 -5.17
C ALA A 35 0.85 9.83 -5.12
N GLN A 36 1.04 10.79 -4.22
CA GLN A 36 2.34 11.37 -3.93
C GLN A 36 2.74 11.05 -2.49
N ILE A 37 3.98 10.62 -2.29
CA ILE A 37 4.56 10.33 -0.98
C ILE A 37 5.74 11.27 -0.75
N THR A 38 5.70 12.00 0.35
CA THR A 38 6.77 12.90 0.80
C THR A 38 7.34 12.39 2.13
N LEU A 39 8.66 12.40 2.27
CA LEU A 39 9.36 12.08 3.53
C LEU A 39 10.05 13.33 4.06
N THR A 40 9.82 13.63 5.34
CA THR A 40 10.47 14.72 6.06
C THR A 40 11.16 14.17 7.30
N VAL A 41 12.44 14.48 7.49
CA VAL A 41 13.23 14.10 8.66
C VAL A 41 13.87 15.36 9.22
N ASP A 42 13.72 15.58 10.53
CA ASP A 42 14.26 16.77 11.21
C ASP A 42 13.90 18.08 10.50
N HIS A 43 12.62 18.23 10.16
CA HIS A 43 12.05 19.37 9.42
C HIS A 43 12.60 19.58 8.00
N LYS A 44 13.44 18.67 7.49
CA LYS A 44 13.98 18.72 6.13
C LYS A 44 13.30 17.67 5.26
N LYS A 45 12.86 18.08 4.07
CA LYS A 45 12.29 17.16 3.07
C LYS A 45 13.41 16.33 2.45
N VAL A 46 13.39 15.02 2.66
CA VAL A 46 14.44 14.09 2.18
C VAL A 46 14.01 13.29 0.95
N SER A 47 12.71 13.18 0.68
CA SER A 47 12.21 12.48 -0.52
C SER A 47 10.83 13.00 -0.92
N THR A 48 10.54 12.96 -2.23
CA THR A 48 9.19 13.12 -2.78
C THR A 48 9.08 12.23 -4.02
N LYS A 49 8.09 11.33 -4.04
CA LYS A 49 7.85 10.41 -5.18
C LYS A 49 6.37 10.37 -5.53
N LYS A 50 6.07 10.32 -6.82
CA LYS A 50 4.75 9.92 -7.32
C LYS A 50 4.75 8.40 -7.46
N VAL A 51 3.73 7.75 -6.93
CA VAL A 51 3.57 6.29 -6.93
C VAL A 51 2.28 5.92 -7.66
N THR A 52 2.30 4.79 -8.35
CA THR A 52 1.11 4.18 -8.95
C THR A 52 0.88 2.84 -8.28
N THR A 53 -0.34 2.63 -7.77
CA THR A 53 -0.74 1.46 -7.02
C THR A 53 -2.19 1.07 -7.37
N THR A 54 -2.77 0.13 -6.63
CA THR A 54 -4.18 -0.26 -6.77
C THR A 54 -4.97 0.05 -5.50
N SER A 55 -6.27 0.25 -5.65
CA SER A 55 -7.20 0.51 -4.53
C SER A 55 -7.30 -0.62 -3.50
N LYS A 56 -6.73 -1.80 -3.79
CA LYS A 56 -6.69 -2.96 -2.90
C LYS A 56 -5.35 -3.14 -2.20
N GLN A 57 -4.37 -2.27 -2.47
CA GLN A 57 -3.05 -2.37 -1.86
C GLN A 57 -2.93 -1.41 -0.68
N THR A 58 -2.36 -1.90 0.42
CA THR A 58 -2.15 -1.10 1.63
C THR A 58 -0.99 -0.13 1.44
N LEU A 59 -1.03 1.00 2.14
CA LEU A 59 0.03 1.99 2.15
C LEU A 59 1.36 1.36 2.59
N MET A 60 1.37 0.46 3.58
CA MET A 60 2.58 -0.26 3.99
C MET A 60 3.21 -1.02 2.81
N LYS A 61 2.41 -1.74 2.02
CA LYS A 61 2.92 -2.49 0.87
C LYS A 61 3.44 -1.55 -0.23
N VAL A 62 2.76 -0.42 -0.47
CA VAL A 62 3.27 0.63 -1.37
C VAL A 62 4.60 1.17 -0.88
N MET A 63 4.75 1.44 0.42
CA MET A 63 5.99 1.94 1.01
C MET A 63 7.15 0.94 0.81
N LYS A 64 6.93 -0.35 1.09
CA LYS A 64 7.93 -1.42 0.90
C LYS A 64 8.39 -1.59 -0.56
N GLN A 65 7.56 -1.24 -1.54
CA GLN A 65 7.92 -1.30 -2.96
C GLN A 65 8.83 -0.15 -3.39
N HIS A 66 8.79 0.99 -2.70
CA HIS A 66 9.48 2.22 -3.13
C HIS A 66 10.58 2.68 -2.18
N TYR A 67 10.62 2.13 -0.96
CA TYR A 67 11.52 2.50 0.12
C TYR A 67 11.97 1.27 0.89
N GLN A 68 13.15 1.36 1.50
CA GLN A 68 13.59 0.35 2.46
C GLN A 68 12.89 0.59 3.79
N ILE A 69 11.95 -0.28 4.13
CA ILE A 69 11.16 -0.18 5.36
C ILE A 69 11.65 -1.21 6.38
N LYS A 70 11.82 -0.78 7.63
CA LYS A 70 11.79 -1.67 8.80
C LYS A 70 10.50 -1.43 9.54
N GLU A 71 9.86 -2.50 9.97
CA GLU A 71 8.62 -2.46 10.73
C GLU A 71 8.70 -3.36 11.94
N ASP A 72 7.89 -3.05 12.95
CA ASP A 72 7.69 -3.84 14.15
C ASP A 72 6.22 -3.75 14.55
N ASN A 73 5.56 -4.89 14.75
CA ASN A 73 4.13 -4.99 15.06
C ASN A 73 3.22 -4.09 14.20
N GLY A 74 3.51 -4.02 12.88
CA GLY A 74 2.73 -3.21 11.93
C GLY A 74 3.00 -1.70 11.97
N MET A 75 3.93 -1.24 12.80
CA MET A 75 4.42 0.14 12.82
C MET A 75 5.73 0.28 12.05
N ILE A 76 5.89 1.39 11.33
CA ILE A 76 7.14 1.69 10.61
C ILE A 76 8.19 2.20 11.60
N THR A 77 9.28 1.46 11.79
CA THR A 77 10.38 1.81 12.69
C THR A 77 11.56 2.46 11.96
N ALA A 78 11.69 2.24 10.65
CA ALA A 78 12.65 2.97 9.82
C ALA A 78 12.20 3.09 8.35
N ILE A 79 12.60 4.19 7.70
CA ILE A 79 12.47 4.40 6.25
C ILE A 79 13.82 4.84 5.70
N ASN A 80 14.38 4.10 4.74
CA ASN A 80 15.70 4.37 4.13
C ASN A 80 16.81 4.62 5.17
N GLY A 81 16.86 3.81 6.23
CA GLY A 81 17.87 3.92 7.30
C GLY A 81 17.56 4.96 8.38
N HIS A 82 16.62 5.89 8.16
CA HIS A 82 16.18 6.84 9.19
C HIS A 82 15.30 6.13 10.23
N LYS A 83 15.89 5.81 11.37
CA LYS A 83 15.27 5.05 12.46
C LYS A 83 14.58 5.95 13.48
N GLN A 84 13.48 5.48 14.04
CA GLN A 84 12.88 6.05 15.23
C GLN A 84 13.84 6.04 16.43
N ASN A 85 13.62 6.95 17.37
CA ASN A 85 14.31 6.98 18.65
C ASN A 85 13.27 7.19 19.76
N THR A 86 12.96 6.11 20.48
CA THR A 86 11.99 6.12 21.58
C THR A 86 12.41 7.01 22.75
N LYS A 87 13.72 7.02 23.08
CA LYS A 87 14.29 7.87 24.15
C LYS A 87 14.12 9.36 23.86
N ALA A 88 14.20 9.73 22.58
CA ALA A 88 14.00 11.11 22.12
C ALA A 88 12.56 11.38 21.63
N GLN A 89 11.62 10.48 21.93
CA GLN A 89 10.21 10.56 21.50
C GLN A 89 10.05 10.87 20.00
N LYS A 90 10.92 10.28 19.16
CA LYS A 90 11.00 10.54 17.73
C LYS A 90 10.44 9.35 16.95
N TYR A 91 9.24 9.52 16.41
CA TYR A 91 8.49 8.47 15.73
C TYR A 91 8.16 8.85 14.29
N TRP A 92 7.95 7.83 13.45
CA TRP A 92 7.39 8.01 12.12
C TRP A 92 5.88 8.19 12.25
N LEU A 93 5.43 9.41 11.97
CA LEU A 93 4.02 9.75 11.88
C LEU A 93 3.69 10.07 10.42
N TYR A 94 2.41 9.96 10.06
CA TYR A 94 2.00 10.35 8.72
C TYR A 94 0.64 10.99 8.66
N LYS A 95 0.50 11.81 7.62
CA LYS A 95 -0.73 12.52 7.25
C LYS A 95 -1.16 12.13 5.86
N ILE A 96 -2.46 12.14 5.61
CA ILE A 96 -3.05 12.03 4.28
C ILE A 96 -3.81 13.33 4.01
N ASN A 97 -3.46 14.00 2.92
CA ASN A 97 -4.06 15.27 2.50
C ASN A 97 -4.06 16.32 3.62
N GLY A 98 -2.96 16.36 4.40
CA GLY A 98 -2.77 17.30 5.51
C GLY A 98 -3.44 16.90 6.83
N LYS A 99 -4.23 15.83 6.86
CA LYS A 99 -4.91 15.33 8.07
C LYS A 99 -4.17 14.15 8.68
N ASP A 100 -4.11 14.09 10.00
CA ASP A 100 -3.51 12.97 10.72
C ASP A 100 -4.20 11.65 10.39
N ALA A 101 -3.40 10.60 10.22
CA ALA A 101 -3.92 9.28 9.93
C ALA A 101 -4.59 8.68 11.17
N THR A 102 -5.80 8.15 11.01
CA THR A 102 -6.56 7.46 12.07
C THR A 102 -6.29 5.96 12.12
N LYS A 103 -5.57 5.42 11.12
CA LYS A 103 -5.20 4.01 10.99
C LYS A 103 -3.70 3.92 10.73
N GLY A 104 -3.10 2.77 11.02
CA GLY A 104 -1.72 2.48 10.62
C GLY A 104 -1.59 2.20 9.11
N ALA A 105 -0.35 2.26 8.60
CA ALA A 105 -0.09 2.11 7.16
C ALA A 105 -0.49 0.72 6.63
N ALA A 106 -0.46 -0.31 7.47
CA ALA A 106 -0.90 -1.67 7.13
C ALA A 106 -2.42 -1.78 6.92
N ALA A 107 -3.22 -0.87 7.49
CA ALA A 107 -4.69 -0.85 7.38
C ALA A 107 -5.22 0.34 6.56
N THR A 108 -4.33 1.05 5.87
CA THR A 108 -4.65 2.24 5.09
C THR A 108 -4.59 1.93 3.60
N TYR A 109 -5.62 2.32 2.85
CA TYR A 109 -5.68 2.19 1.39
C TYR A 109 -5.76 3.58 0.77
N LEU A 110 -4.94 3.81 -0.26
CA LEU A 110 -4.85 5.13 -0.91
C LEU A 110 -5.99 5.33 -1.91
N LYS A 111 -6.42 6.57 -2.01
CA LYS A 111 -7.31 7.08 -3.06
C LYS A 111 -6.49 7.82 -4.11
N ASN A 112 -7.08 7.97 -5.30
CA ASN A 112 -6.44 8.69 -6.38
C ASN A 112 -6.18 10.15 -5.99
N ASN A 113 -4.99 10.64 -6.32
CA ASN A 113 -4.45 11.96 -5.99
C ASN A 113 -4.16 12.22 -4.50
N ASP A 114 -4.17 11.18 -3.65
CA ASP A 114 -3.77 11.34 -2.25
C ASP A 114 -2.33 11.84 -2.12
N LYS A 115 -2.12 12.75 -1.17
CA LYS A 115 -0.82 13.26 -0.73
C LYS A 115 -0.50 12.71 0.65
N VAL A 116 0.42 11.76 0.70
CA VAL A 116 0.90 11.15 1.95
C VAL A 116 2.19 11.84 2.38
N SER A 117 2.22 12.32 3.61
CA SER A 117 3.42 12.94 4.19
C SER A 117 3.84 12.15 5.42
N PHE A 118 5.00 11.50 5.36
CA PHE A 118 5.64 10.88 6.51
C PHE A 118 6.65 11.85 7.13
N THR A 119 6.63 11.95 8.46
CA THR A 119 7.51 12.83 9.22
C THR A 119 8.20 12.05 10.33
N LEU A 120 9.51 12.26 10.49
CA LEU A 120 10.31 11.76 11.60
C LEU A 120 10.98 12.95 12.32
N ASN A 121 10.29 13.47 13.33
CA ASN A 121 10.76 14.56 14.18
C ASN A 121 10.61 14.16 15.65
N ALA A 122 11.46 14.71 16.52
CA ALA A 122 11.25 14.58 17.96
C ALA A 122 9.99 15.36 18.35
N SER A 123 9.16 14.76 19.20
CA SER A 123 8.11 15.50 19.90
C SER A 123 8.77 16.54 20.79
N LYS A 124 8.34 17.81 20.66
CA LYS A 124 8.77 18.90 21.54
C LYS A 124 8.07 18.82 22.88
#